data_AF-A0A355UY58-F1
#
_entry.id   AF-A0A355UY58-F1
#
_cell.length_a   1.000
_cell.length_b   1.000
_cell.length_c   1.000
_cell.angle_alpha   90.00
_cell.angle_beta   90.00
_cell.angle_gamma   90.00
#
_symmetry.space_group_name_H-M   'P 1'
#
loop_
_entity.id
_entity.type
_entity.pdbx_description
1 polymer ?
#
loop_
_entity_poly.entity_id
_entity_poly.type
_entity_poly.pdbx_seq_one_letter_code
_entity_poly.pdbx_strand_id
1 'polypeptide(L)'
;MFVYYDKEKTRVPIKIWTENIEDIEPQCLEQAVHLSNLPFVYKWVSLMPDTHTGKGMPIGAVIACEDAVIPNAVGVDIGCGMAFVQTDIPAKLLRETMTGSGELIRNIIGSILRAIPVGFSHYSKPQPSAVLDNALEQADRYSPDKELFNNINEGYFQVGTLGGGNHFIEIQEDENGLACIMLHSGSRNFGYTVGKYFNSTAAKLNERWHSAVPPEYNLPFLPVSSVEGHQYLNWMHLSMDFAYENREAMLVKVKNIFSEMCEKYLGKTPVYSNQINCHHNYAALENHFGKNVWVHL
;
A
#
# COMPACT_ATOMS: atom_id res chain seq x y z
N MET A 1 4.64 -22.83 11.30
CA MET A 1 4.90 -22.88 9.84
C MET A 1 4.86 -24.32 9.37
N PHE A 2 4.03 -24.59 8.38
CA PHE A 2 3.93 -25.89 7.71
C PHE A 2 3.83 -25.70 6.19
N VAL A 3 3.92 -26.79 5.44
CA VAL A 3 3.86 -26.79 3.97
C VAL A 3 2.62 -27.55 3.52
N TYR A 4 1.78 -26.88 2.75
CA TYR A 4 0.70 -27.51 2.00
C TYR A 4 1.18 -27.82 0.59
N TYR A 5 1.22 -29.10 0.24
CA TYR A 5 1.60 -29.55 -1.10
C TYR A 5 0.87 -30.84 -1.47
N ASP A 6 -0.06 -30.71 -2.41
CA ASP A 6 -0.80 -31.82 -3.01
C ASP A 6 -0.47 -31.80 -4.52
N LYS A 7 0.23 -32.82 -5.01
CA LYS A 7 0.72 -32.88 -6.40
C LYS A 7 -0.42 -32.91 -7.42
N GLU A 8 -1.62 -33.31 -7.02
CA GLU A 8 -2.79 -33.30 -7.90
C GLU A 8 -3.46 -31.93 -7.95
N LYS A 9 -3.20 -31.06 -6.97
CA LYS A 9 -3.88 -29.74 -6.82
C LYS A 9 -2.96 -28.54 -6.97
N THR A 10 -1.66 -28.69 -6.75
CA THR A 10 -0.70 -27.58 -6.66
C THR A 10 0.54 -27.85 -7.49
N ARG A 11 0.90 -26.92 -8.38
CA ARG A 11 2.13 -27.00 -9.18
C ARG A 11 3.38 -26.72 -8.33
N VAL A 12 3.30 -25.75 -7.41
CA VAL A 12 4.36 -25.44 -6.44
C VAL A 12 3.84 -25.56 -5.00
N PRO A 13 4.70 -25.84 -4.00
CA PRO A 13 4.27 -25.87 -2.61
C PRO A 13 3.78 -24.50 -2.10
N ILE A 14 2.90 -24.52 -1.11
CA ILE A 14 2.43 -23.35 -0.36
C ILE A 14 3.02 -23.43 1.05
N LYS A 15 3.78 -22.41 1.44
CA LYS A 15 4.36 -22.29 2.78
C LYS A 15 3.48 -21.39 3.63
N ILE A 16 3.09 -21.85 4.81
CA ILE A 16 2.04 -21.21 5.60
C ILE A 16 2.56 -20.91 7.00
N TRP A 17 2.50 -19.66 7.42
CA TRP A 17 2.97 -19.18 8.73
C TRP A 17 1.87 -19.05 9.79
N THR A 18 0.84 -19.90 9.72
CA THR A 18 -0.13 -20.13 10.81
C THR A 18 0.28 -21.34 11.65
N GLU A 19 -0.46 -21.59 12.74
CA GLU A 19 -0.28 -22.80 13.55
C GLU A 19 -0.90 -24.01 12.85
N ASN A 20 -2.15 -23.89 12.40
CA ASN A 20 -2.91 -24.97 11.77
C ASN A 20 -3.55 -24.52 10.44
N ILE A 21 -4.01 -25.48 9.64
CA ILE A 21 -4.67 -25.18 8.36
C ILE A 21 -6.11 -24.72 8.56
N GLU A 22 -6.73 -25.14 9.65
CA GLU A 22 -8.08 -24.73 10.08
C GLU A 22 -8.16 -23.25 10.43
N ASP A 23 -7.00 -22.60 10.68
CA ASP A 23 -6.90 -21.15 10.91
C ASP A 23 -7.04 -20.33 9.61
N ILE A 24 -7.07 -21.00 8.45
CA ILE A 24 -7.15 -20.38 7.13
C ILE A 24 -8.57 -20.51 6.59
N GLU A 25 -9.15 -19.39 6.19
CA GLU A 25 -10.44 -19.38 5.51
C GLU A 25 -10.42 -20.26 4.25
N PRO A 26 -11.46 -21.06 3.97
CA PRO A 26 -11.48 -21.94 2.80
C PRO A 26 -11.20 -21.21 1.47
N GLN A 27 -11.78 -20.02 1.29
CA GLN A 27 -11.57 -19.18 0.11
C GLN A 27 -10.15 -18.62 0.02
N CYS A 28 -9.51 -18.31 1.15
CA CYS A 28 -8.11 -17.90 1.22
C CYS A 28 -7.19 -19.03 0.76
N LEU A 29 -7.42 -20.26 1.23
CA LEU A 29 -6.66 -21.43 0.80
C LEU A 29 -6.89 -21.74 -0.69
N GLU A 30 -8.12 -21.62 -1.19
CA GLU A 30 -8.44 -21.77 -2.62
C GLU A 30 -7.67 -20.76 -3.49
N GLN A 31 -7.64 -19.48 -3.09
CA GLN A 31 -6.84 -18.45 -3.76
C GLN A 31 -5.34 -18.78 -3.74
N ALA A 32 -4.82 -19.29 -2.62
CA ALA A 32 -3.43 -19.72 -2.54
C ALA A 32 -3.12 -20.92 -3.47
N VAL A 33 -4.07 -21.84 -3.63
CA VAL A 33 -3.98 -22.94 -4.61
C VAL A 33 -3.98 -22.39 -6.04
N HIS A 34 -4.84 -21.42 -6.37
CA HIS A 34 -4.82 -20.76 -7.68
C HIS A 34 -3.46 -20.12 -7.98
N LEU A 35 -2.92 -19.37 -7.01
CA LEU A 35 -1.58 -18.78 -7.11
C LEU A 35 -0.51 -19.85 -7.35
N SER A 36 -0.57 -20.96 -6.63
CA SER A 36 0.41 -22.05 -6.75
C SER A 36 0.42 -22.68 -8.15
N ASN A 37 -0.68 -22.60 -8.89
CA ASN A 37 -0.83 -23.18 -10.22
C ASN A 37 -0.45 -22.24 -11.36
N LEU A 38 -0.22 -20.96 -11.09
CA LEU A 38 0.25 -20.02 -12.11
C LEU A 38 1.57 -20.49 -12.72
N PRO A 39 1.72 -20.46 -14.06
CA PRO A 39 2.85 -21.11 -14.74
C PRO A 39 4.19 -20.43 -14.47
N PHE A 40 4.19 -19.15 -14.14
CA PHE A 40 5.37 -18.32 -13.91
C PHE A 40 5.74 -18.13 -12.43
N VAL A 41 4.99 -18.72 -11.48
CA VAL A 41 5.37 -18.63 -10.05
C VAL A 41 6.67 -19.39 -9.78
N TYR A 42 7.62 -18.72 -9.15
CA TYR A 42 8.94 -19.24 -8.81
C TYR A 42 8.93 -19.89 -7.43
N LYS A 43 9.25 -21.19 -7.41
CA LYS A 43 9.45 -22.06 -6.23
C LYS A 43 8.26 -22.32 -5.30
N TRP A 44 7.55 -21.31 -4.78
CA TRP A 44 6.44 -21.49 -3.83
C TRP A 44 5.57 -20.24 -3.68
N VAL A 45 4.39 -20.43 -3.10
CA VAL A 45 3.55 -19.36 -2.52
C VAL A 45 3.82 -19.28 -1.02
N SER A 46 3.85 -18.09 -0.45
CA SER A 46 3.96 -17.90 1.01
C SER A 46 2.71 -17.24 1.54
N LEU A 47 2.13 -17.74 2.62
CA LEU A 47 1.03 -17.10 3.36
C LEU A 47 1.52 -16.67 4.73
N MET A 48 1.42 -15.38 5.01
CA MET A 48 1.79 -14.75 6.28
C MET A 48 0.76 -15.04 7.38
N PRO A 49 1.08 -14.83 8.66
CA PRO A 49 0.17 -15.13 9.77
C PRO A 49 -1.17 -14.37 9.75
N ASP A 50 -1.21 -13.22 9.08
CA ASP A 50 -2.39 -12.35 8.92
C ASP A 50 -3.18 -12.66 7.63
N THR A 51 -2.89 -13.79 6.97
CA THR A 51 -3.51 -14.13 5.69
C THR A 51 -5.03 -14.25 5.78
N HIS A 52 -5.74 -13.69 4.82
CA HIS A 52 -7.20 -13.80 4.71
C HIS A 52 -7.67 -13.61 3.27
N THR A 53 -8.95 -13.91 3.01
CA THR A 53 -9.51 -13.86 1.65
C THR A 53 -9.35 -12.47 1.03
N GLY A 54 -8.68 -12.41 -0.12
CA GLY A 54 -8.52 -11.20 -0.90
C GLY A 54 -9.35 -11.23 -2.18
N LYS A 55 -8.85 -10.56 -3.23
CA LYS A 55 -9.46 -10.57 -4.56
C LYS A 55 -8.48 -11.21 -5.54
N GLY A 56 -8.57 -12.52 -5.74
CA GLY A 56 -7.67 -13.28 -6.60
C GLY A 56 -6.42 -13.76 -5.86
N MET A 57 -5.66 -12.83 -5.25
CA MET A 57 -4.58 -13.12 -4.32
C MET A 57 -5.05 -12.92 -2.87
N PRO A 58 -4.75 -13.83 -1.92
CA PRO A 58 -5.01 -13.58 -0.50
C PRO A 58 -4.24 -12.36 -0.02
N ILE A 59 -4.85 -11.57 0.87
CA ILE A 59 -4.09 -10.55 1.60
C ILE A 59 -3.12 -11.28 2.54
N GLY A 60 -1.88 -10.81 2.65
CA GLY A 60 -0.81 -11.50 3.39
C GLY A 60 -0.18 -12.65 2.62
N ALA A 61 -0.49 -12.85 1.33
CA ALA A 61 0.26 -13.76 0.48
C ALA A 61 1.48 -13.07 -0.12
N VAL A 62 2.53 -13.84 -0.43
CA VAL A 62 3.71 -13.39 -1.19
C VAL A 62 4.02 -14.42 -2.25
N ILE A 63 4.18 -13.97 -3.48
CA ILE A 63 4.60 -14.80 -4.62
C ILE A 63 5.78 -14.14 -5.33
N ALA A 64 6.66 -14.95 -5.89
CA ALA A 64 7.69 -14.49 -6.83
C ALA A 64 7.32 -14.99 -8.22
N CYS A 65 7.33 -14.12 -9.23
CA CYS A 65 6.96 -14.43 -10.61
C CYS A 65 8.15 -14.24 -11.56
N GLU A 66 8.33 -15.18 -12.48
CA GLU A 66 9.30 -15.07 -13.57
C GLU A 66 8.67 -14.30 -14.73
N ASP A 67 9.31 -13.20 -15.16
CA ASP A 67 8.95 -12.42 -16.35
C ASP A 67 7.47 -11.97 -16.46
N ALA A 68 6.73 -11.97 -15.35
CA ALA A 68 5.32 -11.62 -15.31
C ALA A 68 4.97 -10.75 -14.10
N VAL A 69 4.07 -9.79 -14.31
CA VAL A 69 3.47 -8.97 -13.26
C VAL A 69 1.95 -9.09 -13.30
N ILE A 70 1.34 -9.21 -12.13
CA ILE A 70 -0.11 -9.38 -11.98
C ILE A 70 -0.66 -8.13 -11.27
N PRO A 71 -1.35 -7.22 -11.98
CA PRO A 71 -1.85 -5.99 -11.38
C PRO A 71 -2.72 -6.21 -10.15
N ASN A 72 -3.57 -7.24 -10.18
CA ASN A 72 -4.46 -7.55 -9.06
C ASN A 72 -3.76 -8.25 -7.88
N ALA A 73 -2.55 -8.80 -8.07
CA ALA A 73 -1.72 -9.34 -6.99
C ALA A 73 -1.03 -8.25 -6.18
N VAL A 74 -0.71 -7.11 -6.81
CA VAL A 74 -0.27 -5.88 -6.11
C VAL A 74 -1.44 -5.26 -5.32
N GLY A 75 -2.66 -5.48 -5.78
CA GLY A 75 -3.86 -4.91 -5.20
C GLY A 75 -4.22 -3.54 -5.78
N VAL A 76 -5.41 -3.07 -5.40
CA VAL A 76 -5.98 -1.84 -5.94
C VAL A 76 -5.48 -0.58 -5.23
N ASP A 77 -4.93 -0.68 -4.02
CA ASP A 77 -4.26 0.45 -3.36
C ASP A 77 -2.75 0.30 -3.47
N ILE A 78 -2.24 0.56 -4.69
CA ILE A 78 -0.81 0.44 -5.01
C ILE A 78 -0.03 1.37 -4.10
N GLY A 79 1.03 0.86 -3.46
CA GLY A 79 1.86 1.64 -2.57
C GLY A 79 1.20 1.99 -1.24
N CYS A 80 0.05 1.39 -0.89
CA CYS A 80 -0.44 1.43 0.49
C CYS A 80 0.68 1.02 1.46
N GLY A 81 0.62 1.54 2.68
CA GLY A 81 1.59 1.21 3.70
C GLY A 81 1.63 2.21 4.84
N MET A 82 2.67 2.10 5.63
CA MET A 82 2.74 2.69 6.96
C MET A 82 3.80 3.78 7.01
N ALA A 83 3.50 4.86 7.70
CA ALA A 83 4.48 5.80 8.20
C ALA A 83 4.43 5.83 9.74
N PHE A 84 5.60 5.90 10.36
CA PHE A 84 5.74 5.89 11.81
C PHE A 84 6.81 6.90 12.23
N VAL A 85 6.57 7.57 13.36
CA VAL A 85 7.59 8.38 14.03
C VAL A 85 7.39 8.34 15.54
N GLN A 86 8.49 8.21 16.27
CA GLN A 86 8.50 8.25 17.73
C GLN A 86 8.84 9.65 18.23
N THR A 87 8.32 10.03 19.40
CA THR A 87 8.64 11.30 20.06
C THR A 87 9.25 11.06 21.44
N ASP A 88 9.91 12.07 22.01
CA ASP A 88 10.39 12.06 23.40
C ASP A 88 9.32 12.53 24.41
N ILE A 89 8.07 12.73 23.98
CA ILE A 89 6.97 13.18 24.83
C ILE A 89 6.33 11.95 25.51
N PRO A 90 6.30 11.86 26.84
CA PRO A 90 5.55 10.81 27.52
C PRO A 90 4.06 10.88 27.18
N ALA A 91 3.48 9.77 26.73
CA ALA A 91 2.08 9.71 26.30
C ALA A 91 1.10 10.08 27.43
N LYS A 92 1.48 9.79 28.67
CA LYS A 92 0.75 10.20 29.88
C LYS A 92 0.53 11.72 29.95
N LEU A 93 1.51 12.55 29.56
CA LEU A 93 1.35 14.00 29.58
C LEU A 93 0.27 14.47 28.61
N LEU A 94 0.09 13.80 27.47
CA LEU A 94 -0.96 14.13 26.50
C LEU A 94 -2.36 13.84 27.07
N ARG A 95 -2.49 12.82 27.91
CA ARG A 95 -3.76 12.42 28.53
C ARG A 95 -4.11 13.26 29.77
N GLU A 96 -3.12 13.63 30.57
CA GLU A 96 -3.34 14.32 31.85
C GLU A 96 -3.33 15.85 31.73
N THR A 97 -2.70 16.41 30.69
CA THR A 97 -2.65 17.86 30.50
C THR A 97 -3.97 18.39 29.96
N MET A 98 -4.56 19.32 30.70
CA MET A 98 -5.79 20.01 30.32
C MET A 98 -5.50 21.29 29.54
N THR A 99 -6.20 21.44 28.42
CA THR A 99 -6.29 22.70 27.67
C THR A 99 -7.59 23.43 28.03
N GLY A 100 -7.80 24.61 27.45
CA GLY A 100 -9.08 25.32 27.59
C GLY A 100 -10.31 24.57 27.05
N SER A 101 -10.11 23.53 26.22
CA SER A 101 -11.17 22.77 25.55
C SER A 101 -11.12 21.26 25.82
N GLY A 102 -10.43 20.83 26.88
CA GLY A 102 -10.34 19.42 27.29
C GLY A 102 -8.90 18.88 27.28
N GLU A 103 -8.75 17.56 27.38
CA GLU A 103 -7.44 16.87 27.36
C GLU A 103 -6.63 17.25 26.10
N LEU A 104 -5.31 17.43 26.26
CA LEU A 104 -4.40 17.81 25.18
C LEU A 104 -4.49 16.83 24.00
N ILE A 105 -4.51 15.52 24.26
CA ILE A 105 -4.62 14.50 23.23
C ILE A 105 -5.87 14.67 22.36
N ARG A 106 -7.04 14.98 22.96
CA ARG A 106 -8.30 15.18 22.20
C ARG A 106 -8.23 16.41 21.32
N ASN A 107 -7.55 17.46 21.76
CA ASN A 107 -7.37 18.69 20.99
C ASN A 107 -6.39 18.50 19.83
N ILE A 108 -5.33 17.71 20.03
CA ILE A 108 -4.42 17.30 18.96
C ILE A 108 -5.19 16.50 17.91
N ILE A 109 -5.91 15.44 18.32
CA ILE A 109 -6.72 14.60 17.41
C ILE A 109 -7.74 15.46 16.66
N GLY A 110 -8.46 16.33 17.36
CA GLY A 110 -9.44 17.23 16.73
C GLY A 110 -8.81 18.19 15.73
N SER A 111 -7.56 18.63 15.95
CA SER A 111 -6.83 19.49 15.02
C SER A 111 -6.36 18.72 13.79
N ILE A 112 -5.88 17.48 13.97
CA ILE A 112 -5.53 16.57 12.87
C ILE A 112 -6.76 16.32 11.97
N LEU A 113 -7.91 15.97 12.56
CA LEU A 113 -9.15 15.71 11.82
C LEU A 113 -9.65 16.91 11.00
N ARG A 114 -9.35 18.14 11.43
CA ARG A 114 -9.68 19.36 10.65
C ARG A 114 -8.67 19.64 9.54
N ALA A 115 -7.41 19.26 9.73
CA ALA A 115 -6.31 19.59 8.82
C ALA A 115 -6.16 18.58 7.68
N ILE A 116 -6.53 17.32 7.91
CA ILE A 116 -6.33 16.21 6.97
C ILE A 116 -7.70 15.69 6.50
N PRO A 117 -8.03 15.84 5.21
CA PRO A 117 -9.23 15.25 4.63
C PRO A 117 -9.24 13.73 4.76
N VAL A 118 -10.41 13.19 5.11
CA VAL A 118 -10.65 11.75 5.30
C VAL A 118 -11.76 11.24 4.37
N GLY A 119 -11.82 9.93 4.18
CA GLY A 119 -12.79 9.28 3.30
C GLY A 119 -12.60 9.66 1.83
N PHE A 120 -13.68 10.13 1.20
CA PHE A 120 -13.70 10.59 -0.20
C PHE A 120 -13.48 12.11 -0.32
N SER A 121 -13.12 12.77 0.77
CA SER A 121 -12.90 14.22 0.78
C SER A 121 -11.53 14.57 0.21
N HIS A 122 -11.45 15.68 -0.53
CA HIS A 122 -10.22 16.22 -1.10
C HIS A 122 -10.00 17.65 -0.68
N TYR A 123 -8.79 18.16 -0.88
CA TYR A 123 -8.54 19.59 -0.74
C TYR A 123 -9.30 20.37 -1.83
N SER A 124 -9.73 21.59 -1.51
CA SER A 124 -10.37 22.48 -2.48
C SER A 124 -9.38 23.21 -3.39
N LYS A 125 -8.08 23.13 -3.07
CA LYS A 125 -6.97 23.73 -3.81
C LYS A 125 -5.90 22.68 -4.07
N PRO A 126 -5.19 22.75 -5.21
CA PRO A 126 -4.08 21.84 -5.48
C PRO A 126 -3.01 22.00 -4.39
N GLN A 127 -2.47 20.87 -3.95
CA GLN A 127 -1.33 20.78 -3.05
C GLN A 127 -0.05 20.58 -3.89
N PRO A 128 1.13 21.04 -3.44
CA PRO A 128 2.38 20.79 -4.14
C PRO A 128 2.71 19.29 -4.16
N SER A 129 3.29 18.80 -5.26
CA SER A 129 3.75 17.42 -5.41
C SER A 129 4.91 17.34 -6.39
N ALA A 130 6.11 17.05 -5.88
CA ALA A 130 7.28 16.86 -6.72
C ALA A 130 7.13 15.60 -7.58
N VAL A 131 6.42 14.59 -7.07
CA VAL A 131 6.16 13.34 -7.80
C VAL A 131 5.32 13.60 -9.04
N LEU A 132 4.21 14.34 -8.91
CA LEU A 132 3.35 14.64 -10.04
C LEU A 132 3.99 15.64 -11.00
N ASP A 133 4.75 16.62 -10.49
CA ASP A 133 5.52 17.55 -11.32
C ASP A 133 6.51 16.78 -12.21
N ASN A 134 7.30 15.87 -11.63
CA ASN A 134 8.22 15.01 -12.36
C ASN A 134 7.50 14.10 -13.38
N ALA A 135 6.29 13.63 -13.06
CA ALA A 135 5.50 12.81 -13.98
C ALA A 135 5.04 13.60 -15.20
N LEU A 136 4.66 14.87 -15.02
CA LEU A 136 4.30 15.78 -16.11
C LEU A 136 5.52 16.15 -16.97
N GLU A 137 6.69 16.32 -16.38
CA GLU A 137 7.94 16.52 -17.14
C GLU A 137 8.30 15.29 -18.00
N GLN A 138 7.92 14.09 -17.54
CA GLN A 138 8.07 12.83 -18.27
C GLN A 138 6.81 12.44 -19.05
N ALA A 139 6.06 13.41 -19.59
CA ALA A 139 4.76 13.16 -20.24
C ALA A 139 4.78 12.07 -21.33
N ASP A 140 5.86 11.95 -22.11
CA ASP A 140 5.99 10.91 -23.14
C ASP A 140 5.91 9.48 -22.57
N ARG A 141 6.30 9.29 -21.30
CA ARG A 141 6.25 8.01 -20.60
C ARG A 141 4.84 7.57 -20.23
N TYR A 142 3.95 8.53 -19.97
CA TYR A 142 2.62 8.28 -19.38
C TYR A 142 1.45 8.64 -20.31
N SER A 143 1.65 9.55 -21.27
CA SER A 143 0.65 9.99 -22.23
C SER A 143 0.08 8.90 -23.17
N PRO A 144 0.75 7.76 -23.45
CA PRO A 144 0.11 6.65 -24.14
C PRO A 144 -1.16 6.14 -23.43
N ASP A 145 -1.17 6.18 -22.09
CA ASP A 145 -2.30 5.77 -21.25
C ASP A 145 -3.21 6.97 -20.95
N LYS A 146 -3.81 7.54 -22.00
CA LYS A 146 -4.55 8.82 -21.95
C LYS A 146 -5.54 8.96 -20.80
N GLU A 147 -6.25 7.87 -20.48
CA GLU A 147 -7.23 7.86 -19.38
C GLU A 147 -6.55 8.11 -18.01
N LEU A 148 -5.41 7.47 -17.77
CA LEU A 148 -4.63 7.65 -16.54
C LEU A 148 -3.89 8.99 -16.53
N PHE A 149 -3.32 9.38 -17.67
CA PHE A 149 -2.59 10.64 -17.80
C PHE A 149 -3.45 11.86 -17.43
N ASN A 150 -4.72 11.87 -17.86
CA ASN A 150 -5.66 12.93 -17.50
C ASN A 150 -5.93 13.01 -15.99
N ASN A 151 -5.78 11.90 -15.25
CA ASN A 151 -6.02 11.84 -13.81
C ASN A 151 -4.83 12.37 -12.97
N ILE A 152 -3.66 12.63 -13.57
CA ILE A 152 -2.52 13.22 -12.86
C ILE A 152 -2.90 14.56 -12.21
N ASN A 153 -3.67 15.39 -12.92
CA ASN A 153 -4.11 16.68 -12.39
C ASN A 153 -5.01 16.56 -11.15
N GLU A 154 -5.85 15.52 -11.09
CA GLU A 154 -6.69 15.23 -9.93
C GLU A 154 -5.86 14.73 -8.73
N GLY A 155 -4.66 14.22 -8.97
CA GLY A 155 -3.71 13.81 -7.93
C GLY A 155 -3.32 14.96 -7.01
N TYR A 156 -3.14 16.18 -7.53
CA TYR A 156 -2.75 17.35 -6.74
C TYR A 156 -3.76 17.72 -5.65
N PHE A 157 -5.03 17.35 -5.79
CA PHE A 157 -6.06 17.59 -4.77
C PHE A 157 -6.12 16.48 -3.70
N GLN A 158 -5.43 15.36 -3.94
CA GLN A 158 -5.40 14.16 -3.09
C GLN A 158 -4.11 14.03 -2.27
N VAL A 159 -3.04 14.73 -2.62
CA VAL A 159 -1.78 14.72 -1.84
C VAL A 159 -2.04 15.24 -0.44
N GLY A 160 -1.57 14.50 0.56
CA GLY A 160 -1.79 14.81 1.97
C GLY A 160 -3.20 14.46 2.48
N THR A 161 -3.90 13.52 1.84
CA THR A 161 -5.23 13.04 2.28
C THR A 161 -5.17 11.61 2.79
N LEU A 162 -5.99 11.30 3.80
CA LEU A 162 -5.93 10.00 4.48
C LEU A 162 -6.63 8.91 3.67
N GLY A 163 -7.87 9.20 3.26
CA GLY A 163 -8.76 8.22 2.67
C GLY A 163 -9.72 7.52 3.59
N GLY A 164 -10.38 6.50 3.05
CA GLY A 164 -11.31 5.62 3.75
C GLY A 164 -10.79 4.19 3.83
N GLY A 165 -11.67 3.25 4.20
CA GLY A 165 -11.28 1.86 4.41
C GLY A 165 -10.53 1.69 5.74
N ASN A 166 -9.39 1.00 5.70
CA ASN A 166 -8.55 0.73 6.87
C ASN A 166 -7.46 1.80 7.10
N HIS A 167 -7.54 2.96 6.45
CA HIS A 167 -6.58 4.06 6.61
C HIS A 167 -6.82 4.84 7.90
N PHE A 168 -5.75 5.18 8.62
CA PHE A 168 -5.83 5.84 9.92
C PHE A 168 -4.62 6.73 10.22
N ILE A 169 -4.80 7.63 11.18
CA ILE A 169 -3.71 8.33 11.87
C ILE A 169 -3.95 8.13 13.36
N GLU A 170 -2.98 7.54 14.04
CA GLU A 170 -3.05 7.20 15.45
C GLU A 170 -1.92 7.87 16.22
N ILE A 171 -2.23 8.29 17.45
CA ILE A 171 -1.23 8.62 18.46
C ILE A 171 -1.24 7.46 19.44
N GLN A 172 -0.13 6.75 19.49
CA GLN A 172 0.06 5.53 20.25
C GLN A 172 1.04 5.76 21.40
N GLU A 173 1.17 4.76 22.26
CA GLU A 173 2.15 4.72 23.34
C GLU A 173 3.05 3.50 23.13
N ASP A 174 4.37 3.72 23.12
CA ASP A 174 5.34 2.65 23.02
C ASP A 174 5.57 1.94 24.37
N GLU A 175 6.38 0.88 24.34
CA GLU A 175 6.77 0.10 25.53
C GLU A 175 7.49 0.90 26.63
N ASN A 176 8.02 2.09 26.31
CA ASN A 176 8.68 2.99 27.24
C ASN A 176 7.74 4.11 27.75
N GLY A 177 6.47 4.10 27.34
CA GLY A 177 5.48 5.11 27.71
C GLY A 177 5.60 6.41 26.92
N LEU A 178 6.35 6.43 25.81
CA LEU A 178 6.51 7.59 24.94
C LEU A 178 5.43 7.60 23.85
N ALA A 179 5.00 8.81 23.47
CA ALA A 179 4.04 9.00 22.41
C ALA A 179 4.70 8.77 21.05
N CYS A 180 4.02 8.00 20.20
CA CYS A 180 4.39 7.81 18.81
C CYS A 180 3.20 8.11 17.89
N ILE A 181 3.50 8.44 16.64
CA ILE A 181 2.52 8.73 15.60
C ILE A 181 2.64 7.65 14.54
N MET A 182 1.53 6.95 14.29
CA MET A 182 1.42 5.94 13.24
C MET A 182 0.38 6.39 12.22
N LEU A 183 0.70 6.23 10.94
CA LEU A 183 -0.16 6.63 9.84
C LEU A 183 -0.23 5.50 8.83
N HIS A 184 -1.44 5.15 8.42
CA HIS A 184 -1.71 4.15 7.39
C HIS A 184 -2.46 4.81 6.23
N SER A 185 -1.84 4.84 5.05
CA SER A 185 -2.46 5.35 3.82
C SER A 185 -1.68 4.91 2.57
N GLY A 186 -2.28 5.10 1.41
CA GLY A 186 -1.71 4.71 0.13
C GLY A 186 -1.80 5.79 -0.93
N SER A 187 -1.92 5.34 -2.17
CA SER A 187 -1.91 6.19 -3.37
C SER A 187 -3.28 6.78 -3.69
N ARG A 188 -4.27 6.58 -2.83
CA ARG A 188 -5.61 7.17 -2.98
C ARG A 188 -6.29 6.67 -4.26
N ASN A 189 -7.17 7.49 -4.86
CA ASN A 189 -7.82 7.11 -6.10
C ASN A 189 -6.83 6.96 -7.27
N PHE A 190 -5.63 7.57 -7.15
CA PHE A 190 -4.60 7.48 -8.17
C PHE A 190 -4.19 6.03 -8.45
N GLY A 191 -3.64 5.30 -7.47
CA GLY A 191 -3.26 3.90 -7.68
C GLY A 191 -4.46 2.96 -7.90
N TYR A 192 -5.64 3.28 -7.34
CA TYR A 192 -6.88 2.56 -7.64
C TYR A 192 -7.21 2.58 -9.13
N THR A 193 -7.15 3.75 -9.76
CA THR A 193 -7.41 3.88 -11.20
C THR A 193 -6.36 3.15 -12.04
N VAL A 194 -5.07 3.24 -11.67
CA VAL A 194 -3.98 2.51 -12.32
C VAL A 194 -4.19 1.00 -12.24
N GLY A 195 -4.40 0.47 -11.04
CA GLY A 195 -4.60 -0.96 -10.82
C GLY A 195 -5.81 -1.49 -11.59
N LYS A 196 -6.93 -0.77 -11.57
CA LYS A 196 -8.14 -1.12 -12.34
C LYS A 196 -7.89 -1.11 -13.85
N TYR A 197 -7.21 -0.08 -14.36
CA TYR A 197 -6.91 0.06 -15.79
C TYR A 197 -6.08 -1.12 -16.28
N PHE A 198 -4.93 -1.38 -15.65
CA PHE A 198 -4.03 -2.44 -16.09
C PHE A 198 -4.56 -3.84 -15.81
N ASN A 199 -5.38 -4.04 -14.76
CA ASN A 199 -6.07 -5.31 -14.57
C ASN A 199 -7.06 -5.59 -15.72
N SER A 200 -7.82 -4.58 -16.16
CA SER A 200 -8.72 -4.72 -17.32
C SER A 200 -7.95 -4.97 -18.63
N THR A 201 -6.84 -4.26 -18.82
CA THR A 201 -5.95 -4.47 -19.98
C THR A 201 -5.37 -5.88 -19.99
N ALA A 202 -4.84 -6.35 -18.85
CA ALA A 202 -4.33 -7.70 -18.70
C ALA A 202 -5.40 -8.74 -19.01
N ALA A 203 -6.62 -8.59 -18.48
CA ALA A 203 -7.72 -9.53 -18.73
C ALA A 203 -8.03 -9.67 -20.24
N LYS A 204 -8.16 -8.54 -20.95
CA LYS A 204 -8.42 -8.52 -22.40
C LYS A 204 -7.29 -9.16 -23.20
N LEU A 205 -6.04 -8.95 -22.80
CA LEU A 205 -4.88 -9.54 -23.46
C LEU A 205 -4.79 -11.05 -23.21
N ASN A 206 -5.02 -11.48 -21.98
CA ASN A 206 -5.02 -12.90 -21.61
C ASN A 206 -6.09 -13.68 -22.38
N GLU A 207 -7.29 -13.09 -22.55
CA GLU A 207 -8.35 -13.66 -23.39
C GLU A 207 -7.89 -13.82 -24.85
N ARG A 208 -7.31 -12.77 -25.44
CA ARG A 208 -6.79 -12.79 -26.83
C ARG A 208 -5.65 -13.78 -27.04
N TRP A 209 -4.83 -14.01 -26.02
CA TRP A 209 -3.71 -14.94 -26.07
C TRP A 209 -4.13 -16.39 -25.81
N HIS A 210 -5.40 -16.64 -25.47
CA HIS A 210 -5.85 -17.94 -24.95
C HIS A 210 -4.94 -18.43 -23.82
N SER A 211 -4.69 -17.53 -22.86
CA SER A 211 -3.81 -17.75 -21.72
C SER A 211 -4.15 -19.04 -20.98
N ALA A 212 -3.11 -19.75 -20.52
CA ALA A 212 -3.27 -20.94 -19.69
C ALA A 212 -3.74 -20.61 -18.26
N VAL A 213 -3.75 -19.33 -17.85
CA VAL A 213 -4.29 -18.89 -16.56
C VAL A 213 -5.82 -18.81 -16.67
N PRO A 214 -6.57 -19.63 -15.91
CA PRO A 214 -8.02 -19.63 -15.97
C PRO A 214 -8.62 -18.27 -15.53
N PRO A 215 -9.61 -17.71 -16.26
CA PRO A 215 -10.23 -16.43 -15.91
C PRO A 215 -10.85 -16.38 -14.50
N GLU A 216 -11.35 -17.51 -14.01
CA GLU A 216 -11.92 -17.66 -12.66
C GLU A 216 -10.90 -17.42 -11.54
N TYR A 217 -9.60 -17.50 -11.83
CA TYR A 217 -8.57 -17.19 -10.83
C TYR A 217 -8.50 -15.69 -10.54
N ASN A 218 -9.03 -14.83 -11.43
CA ASN A 218 -8.99 -13.37 -11.32
C ASN A 218 -7.56 -12.82 -11.13
N LEU A 219 -6.60 -13.44 -11.82
CA LEU A 219 -5.16 -13.13 -11.78
C LEU A 219 -4.61 -12.91 -13.20
N PRO A 220 -5.21 -12.01 -14.03
CA PRO A 220 -4.66 -11.74 -15.35
C PRO A 220 -3.28 -11.08 -15.20
N PHE A 221 -2.34 -11.47 -16.06
CA PHE A 221 -0.95 -11.03 -15.97
C PHE A 221 -0.50 -10.28 -17.23
N LEU A 222 0.59 -9.53 -17.09
CA LEU A 222 1.30 -8.90 -18.18
C LEU A 222 2.74 -9.43 -18.19
N PRO A 223 3.25 -9.94 -19.33
CA PRO A 223 4.67 -10.19 -19.48
C PRO A 223 5.45 -8.89 -19.28
N VAL A 224 6.49 -8.90 -18.45
CA VAL A 224 7.23 -7.67 -18.10
C VAL A 224 7.92 -7.04 -19.31
N SER A 225 8.25 -7.85 -20.31
CA SER A 225 8.85 -7.42 -21.57
C SER A 225 7.84 -6.83 -22.57
N SER A 226 6.54 -6.91 -22.30
CA SER A 226 5.51 -6.35 -23.19
C SER A 226 5.44 -4.82 -23.03
N VAL A 227 4.83 -4.15 -24.01
CA VAL A 227 4.61 -2.69 -23.93
C VAL A 227 3.75 -2.37 -22.71
N GLU A 228 2.66 -3.11 -22.52
CA GLU A 228 1.72 -2.94 -21.42
C GLU A 228 2.34 -3.31 -20.07
N GLY A 229 3.22 -4.32 -20.03
CA GLY A 229 3.99 -4.67 -18.84
C GLY A 229 4.90 -3.52 -18.39
N HIS A 230 5.68 -2.94 -19.31
CA HIS A 230 6.50 -1.76 -19.03
C HIS A 230 5.66 -0.54 -18.62
N GLN A 231 4.53 -0.31 -19.28
CA GLN A 231 3.62 0.77 -18.92
C GLN A 231 3.05 0.59 -17.51
N TYR A 232 2.57 -0.61 -17.17
CA TYR A 232 2.07 -0.90 -15.83
C TYR A 232 3.16 -0.65 -14.77
N LEU A 233 4.38 -1.12 -15.00
CA LEU A 233 5.49 -0.91 -14.08
C LEU A 233 5.81 0.58 -13.87
N ASN A 234 5.76 1.39 -14.93
CA ASN A 234 5.93 2.84 -14.83
C ASN A 234 4.85 3.47 -13.95
N TRP A 235 3.58 3.12 -14.18
CA TRP A 235 2.46 3.65 -13.41
C TRP A 235 2.41 3.12 -11.97
N MET A 236 2.83 1.88 -11.74
CA MET A 236 2.94 1.29 -10.41
C MET A 236 3.99 2.03 -9.59
N HIS A 237 5.19 2.26 -10.14
CA HIS A 237 6.22 3.05 -9.46
C HIS A 237 5.76 4.49 -9.19
N LEU A 238 5.12 5.16 -10.16
CA LEU A 238 4.56 6.49 -9.95
C LEU A 238 3.51 6.49 -8.82
N SER A 239 2.67 5.45 -8.75
CA SER A 239 1.68 5.31 -7.66
C SER A 239 2.34 5.08 -6.30
N MET A 240 3.44 4.32 -6.26
CA MET A 240 4.23 4.12 -5.04
C MET A 240 4.87 5.43 -4.58
N ASP A 241 5.52 6.16 -5.48
CA ASP A 241 6.13 7.46 -5.18
C ASP A 241 5.07 8.45 -4.68
N PHE A 242 3.90 8.48 -5.31
CA PHE A 242 2.78 9.31 -4.88
C PHE A 242 2.27 8.91 -3.50
N ALA A 243 2.14 7.60 -3.21
CA ALA A 243 1.73 7.12 -1.89
C ALA A 243 2.75 7.50 -0.80
N TYR A 244 4.04 7.40 -1.11
CA TYR A 244 5.11 7.79 -0.20
C TYR A 244 5.03 9.29 0.12
N GLU A 245 4.94 10.15 -0.90
CA GLU A 245 4.80 11.60 -0.74
C GLU A 245 3.50 11.97 -0.02
N ASN A 246 2.39 11.29 -0.31
CA ASN A 246 1.12 11.48 0.37
C ASN A 246 1.25 11.26 1.89
N ARG A 247 1.92 10.17 2.30
CA ARG A 247 2.19 9.88 3.72
C ARG A 247 3.14 10.91 4.35
N GLU A 248 4.22 11.30 3.67
CA GLU A 248 5.14 12.33 4.16
C GLU A 248 4.41 13.68 4.35
N ALA A 249 3.60 14.10 3.38
CA ALA A 249 2.84 15.35 3.45
C ALA A 249 1.87 15.37 4.65
N MET A 250 1.19 14.25 4.92
CA MET A 250 0.37 14.12 6.12
C MET A 250 1.21 14.10 7.40
N LEU A 251 2.30 13.33 7.43
CA LEU A 251 3.15 13.20 8.61
C LEU A 251 3.75 14.55 9.02
N VAL A 252 4.18 15.38 8.05
CA VAL A 252 4.64 16.75 8.31
C VAL A 252 3.53 17.59 8.94
N LYS A 253 2.29 17.55 8.41
CA LYS A 253 1.16 18.28 8.99
C LYS A 253 0.84 17.81 10.41
N VAL A 254 0.85 16.50 10.65
CA VAL A 254 0.63 15.93 12.00
C VAL A 254 1.73 16.35 12.97
N LYS A 255 3.00 16.28 12.55
CA LYS A 255 4.15 16.71 13.36
C LYS A 255 4.04 18.19 13.72
N ASN A 256 3.71 19.07 12.78
CA ASN A 256 3.53 20.50 13.05
C ASN A 256 2.44 20.74 14.10
N ILE A 257 1.25 20.12 13.92
CA ILE A 257 0.14 20.23 14.89
C ILE A 257 0.57 19.71 16.27
N PHE A 258 1.24 18.56 16.31
CA PHE A 258 1.69 17.93 17.54
C PHE A 258 2.72 18.79 18.27
N SER A 259 3.74 19.29 17.56
CA SER A 259 4.78 20.19 18.09
C SER A 259 4.19 21.48 18.62
N GLU A 260 3.36 22.18 17.84
CA GLU A 260 2.73 23.44 18.27
C GLU A 260 1.91 23.26 19.56
N MET A 261 1.17 22.16 19.67
CA MET A 261 0.37 21.87 20.85
C MET A 261 1.23 21.48 22.06
N CYS A 262 2.30 20.70 21.87
CA CYS A 262 3.23 20.36 22.94
C CYS A 262 4.01 21.59 23.43
N GLU A 263 4.47 22.45 22.54
CA GLU A 263 5.14 23.70 22.91
C GLU A 263 4.20 24.59 23.72
N LYS A 264 2.97 24.76 23.24
CA LYS A 264 1.97 25.62 23.90
C LYS A 264 1.56 25.14 25.28
N TYR A 265 1.34 23.84 25.48
CA TYR A 265 0.73 23.31 26.71
C TYR A 265 1.70 22.58 27.63
N LEU A 266 2.83 22.09 27.10
CA LEU A 266 3.85 21.39 27.88
C LEU A 266 5.15 22.20 28.01
N GLY A 267 5.31 23.28 27.23
CA GLY A 267 6.57 24.03 27.18
C GLY A 267 7.73 23.23 26.60
N LYS A 268 7.44 22.22 25.76
CA LYS A 268 8.42 21.30 25.18
C LYS A 268 8.26 21.19 23.68
N THR A 269 9.36 21.37 22.96
CA THR A 269 9.46 21.03 21.53
C THR A 269 9.80 19.53 21.41
N PRO A 270 8.93 18.72 20.80
CA PRO A 270 9.19 17.28 20.63
C PRO A 270 10.42 17.01 19.77
N VAL A 271 11.23 16.03 20.17
CA VAL A 271 12.29 15.44 19.35
C VAL A 271 11.76 14.19 18.69
N TYR A 272 11.87 14.12 17.35
CA TYR A 272 11.41 12.99 16.56
C TYR A 272 12.53 12.00 16.26
N SER A 273 12.23 10.70 16.34
CA SER A 273 13.17 9.63 16.04
C SER A 273 12.48 8.43 15.38
N ASN A 274 13.26 7.45 14.93
CA ASN A 274 12.79 6.19 14.36
C ASN A 274 11.74 6.38 13.23
N GLN A 275 11.99 7.34 12.33
CA GLN A 275 11.08 7.59 11.22
C GLN A 275 11.12 6.41 10.23
N ILE A 276 9.94 5.87 9.93
CA ILE A 276 9.72 4.81 8.94
C ILE A 276 8.64 5.31 7.97
N ASN A 277 8.82 5.03 6.68
CA ASN A 277 7.78 5.17 5.67
C ASN A 277 7.97 4.05 4.65
N CYS A 278 7.06 3.06 4.65
CA CYS A 278 7.20 1.85 3.85
C CYS A 278 5.89 1.49 3.12
N HIS A 279 6.02 0.69 2.06
CA HIS A 279 4.91 0.10 1.33
C HIS A 279 4.67 -1.35 1.76
N HIS A 280 3.43 -1.81 1.63
CA HIS A 280 3.05 -3.22 1.78
C HIS A 280 2.20 -3.77 0.63
N ASN A 281 1.93 -2.97 -0.40
CA ASN A 281 1.21 -3.36 -1.62
C ASN A 281 2.01 -2.96 -2.86
N TYR A 282 2.85 -3.84 -3.40
CA TYR A 282 3.68 -3.54 -4.58
C TYR A 282 4.24 -4.81 -5.23
N ALA A 283 4.82 -4.65 -6.43
CA ALA A 283 5.71 -5.63 -7.00
C ALA A 283 7.13 -5.06 -7.13
N ALA A 284 8.15 -5.85 -6.84
CA ALA A 284 9.55 -5.43 -6.99
C ALA A 284 10.39 -6.49 -7.70
N LEU A 285 11.34 -6.04 -8.52
CA LEU A 285 12.33 -6.93 -9.14
C LEU A 285 13.44 -7.22 -8.13
N GLU A 286 13.55 -8.47 -7.71
CA GLU A 286 14.51 -8.91 -6.70
C GLU A 286 15.31 -10.11 -7.20
N ASN A 287 16.53 -10.29 -6.68
CA ASN A 287 17.35 -11.46 -6.97
C ASN A 287 17.19 -12.50 -5.86
N HIS A 288 16.50 -13.60 -6.16
CA HIS A 288 16.30 -14.70 -5.22
C HIS A 288 16.75 -16.01 -5.83
N PHE A 289 17.55 -16.76 -5.07
CA PHE A 289 18.05 -18.07 -5.49
C PHE A 289 18.70 -18.08 -6.88
N GLY A 290 19.45 -17.02 -7.20
CA GLY A 290 20.17 -16.88 -8.48
C GLY A 290 19.31 -16.47 -9.67
N LYS A 291 18.05 -16.05 -9.46
CA LYS A 291 17.16 -15.58 -10.51
C LYS A 291 16.54 -14.23 -10.16
N ASN A 292 16.42 -13.36 -11.16
CA ASN A 292 15.65 -12.13 -11.03
C ASN A 292 14.16 -12.48 -11.17
N VAL A 293 13.37 -12.11 -10.17
CA VAL A 293 11.94 -12.41 -10.09
C VAL A 293 11.18 -11.18 -9.62
N TRP A 294 9.95 -11.05 -10.08
CA TRP A 294 9.02 -10.03 -9.62
C TRP A 294 8.28 -10.53 -8.39
N VAL A 295 8.61 -9.99 -7.22
CA VAL A 295 8.00 -10.35 -5.95
C VAL A 295 6.77 -9.48 -5.74
N HIS A 296 5.59 -10.09 -5.64
CA HIS A 296 4.32 -9.43 -5.31
C HIS A 296 4.07 -9.55 -3.80
N LEU A 297 3.85 -8.40 -3.17
CA LEU A 297 3.61 -8.20 -1.73
C LEU A 297 2.32 -7.40 -1.55
#